data_AF-A0A8T3YRM5-F1
#
_entry.id   AF-A0A8T3YRM5-F1
#
_cell.length_a   1.000
_cell.length_b   1.000
_cell.length_c   1.000
_cell.angle_alpha   90.00
_cell.angle_beta   90.00
_cell.angle_gamma   90.00
#
_symmetry.space_group_name_H-M   'P 1'
#
loop_
_entity.id
_entity.type
_entity.pdbx_description
1 polymer ?
#
loop_
_entity_poly.entity_id
_entity_poly.type
_entity_poly.pdbx_seq_one_letter_code
_entity_poly.pdbx_strand_id
1 'polypeptide(L)'
;MYSQRFLKACNRYALLIGGSGRNLTHGISEVARYLCDAAGFDNGNVVQFNPQSKSEAQSIPDVMRAFYNNVRRDQQAATIFLYHGHGEVGCIRPFQGVDVPYEDLAGEINYDGPLLVIIDACHSASALPVFHKVANQVHVSCGHDQRAWRMAFLPAFFYSMVQRRPFRRRRVGSPRIEKQPIFSYSKLGDYYIGRLRQGIELVQVEDYQHPQRAGSGLESLLYPR
;
A
#
# COMPACT_ATOMS: atom_id res chain seq x y z
N MET A 1 17.00 11.82 3.79
CA MET A 1 16.30 11.96 2.49
C MET A 1 17.17 11.31 1.43
N TYR A 2 16.65 10.33 0.69
CA TYR A 2 17.43 9.54 -0.27
C TYR A 2 17.57 10.27 -1.62
N SER A 3 18.71 10.09 -2.30
CA SER A 3 18.91 10.72 -3.60
C SER A 3 18.06 10.04 -4.69
N GLN A 4 17.59 10.81 -5.67
CA GLN A 4 16.91 10.25 -6.85
C GLN A 4 17.81 9.28 -7.64
N ARG A 5 19.13 9.47 -7.58
CA ARG A 5 20.09 8.54 -8.19
C ARG A 5 20.09 7.19 -7.46
N PHE A 6 20.08 7.21 -6.13
CA PHE A 6 19.96 5.98 -5.32
C PHE A 6 18.63 5.27 -5.61
N LEU A 7 17.49 5.96 -5.55
CA LEU A 7 16.15 5.33 -5.76
C LEU A 7 15.93 4.79 -7.19
N LYS A 8 16.76 5.23 -8.15
CA LYS A 8 16.82 4.68 -9.51
C LYS A 8 17.70 3.44 -9.60
N ALA A 9 18.81 3.39 -8.86
CA ALA A 9 19.78 2.31 -8.90
C ALA A 9 19.53 1.18 -7.88
N CYS A 10 18.74 1.44 -6.84
CA CYS A 10 18.46 0.49 -5.76
C CYS A 10 17.66 -0.71 -6.27
N ASN A 11 17.93 -1.88 -5.69
CA ASN A 11 17.07 -3.06 -5.83
C ASN A 11 15.77 -2.81 -5.06
N ARG A 12 14.65 -3.24 -5.64
CA ARG A 12 13.32 -2.90 -5.14
C ARG A 12 12.61 -4.16 -4.65
N TYR A 13 12.20 -4.14 -3.40
CA TYR A 13 11.49 -5.25 -2.76
C TYR A 13 10.10 -4.81 -2.29
N ALA A 14 9.15 -5.73 -2.33
CA ALA A 14 7.81 -5.48 -1.81
C ALA A 14 7.27 -6.71 -1.07
N LEU A 15 6.78 -6.50 0.15
CA LEU A 15 5.95 -7.46 0.87
C LEU A 15 4.51 -6.97 0.82
N LEU A 16 3.64 -7.75 0.17
CA LEU A 16 2.24 -7.44 -0.06
C LEU A 16 1.37 -8.45 0.69
N ILE A 17 0.61 -7.99 1.68
CA ILE A 17 -0.27 -8.83 2.49
C ILE A 17 -1.73 -8.48 2.19
N GLY A 18 -2.50 -9.46 1.72
CA GLY A 18 -3.94 -9.32 1.53
C GLY A 18 -4.71 -9.89 2.71
N GLY A 19 -5.83 -9.28 3.09
CA GLY A 19 -6.77 -9.89 4.01
C GLY A 19 -7.57 -11.03 3.35
N SER A 20 -8.24 -11.83 4.18
CA SER A 20 -9.09 -12.93 3.74
C SER A 20 -10.31 -12.41 2.97
N GLY A 21 -10.40 -12.73 1.68
CA GLY A 21 -11.54 -12.39 0.85
C GLY A 21 -11.14 -12.15 -0.59
N ARG A 22 -11.95 -12.64 -1.55
CA ARG A 22 -11.62 -12.59 -2.99
C ARG A 22 -11.23 -11.21 -3.48
N ASN A 23 -11.95 -10.17 -3.03
CA ASN A 23 -11.69 -8.78 -3.40
C ASN A 23 -10.35 -8.24 -2.87
N LEU A 24 -9.96 -8.65 -1.67
CA LEU A 24 -8.73 -8.21 -1.02
C LEU A 24 -7.52 -8.88 -1.68
N THR A 25 -7.60 -10.20 -1.86
CA THR A 25 -6.59 -10.98 -2.59
C THR A 25 -6.39 -10.47 -4.01
N HIS A 26 -7.49 -10.20 -4.74
CA HIS A 26 -7.39 -9.65 -6.09
C HIS A 26 -6.70 -8.28 -6.09
N GLY A 27 -7.06 -7.37 -5.16
CA GLY A 27 -6.40 -6.06 -5.04
C GLY A 27 -4.88 -6.16 -4.90
N ILE A 28 -4.39 -7.09 -4.08
CA ILE A 28 -2.96 -7.37 -3.91
C ILE A 28 -2.33 -7.94 -5.20
N SER A 29 -3.02 -8.84 -5.90
CA SER A 29 -2.58 -9.38 -7.20
C SER A 29 -2.38 -8.29 -8.25
N GLU A 30 -3.30 -7.32 -8.34
CA GLU A 30 -3.17 -6.19 -9.25
C GLU A 30 -2.00 -5.27 -8.88
N VAL A 31 -1.78 -5.03 -7.58
CA VAL A 31 -0.63 -4.24 -7.12
C VAL A 31 0.69 -4.92 -7.47
N ALA A 32 0.85 -6.23 -7.24
CA ALA A 32 2.08 -6.91 -7.63
C ALA A 32 2.34 -6.82 -9.11
N ARG A 33 1.30 -7.06 -9.93
CA ARG A 33 1.42 -6.93 -11.39
C ARG A 33 1.87 -5.52 -11.78
N TYR A 34 1.27 -4.49 -11.19
CA TYR A 34 1.71 -3.11 -11.40
C TYR A 34 3.18 -2.87 -11.00
N LEU A 35 3.59 -3.37 -9.84
CA LEU A 35 4.96 -3.19 -9.36
C LEU A 35 5.98 -3.81 -10.33
N CYS A 36 5.68 -5.00 -10.84
CA CYS A 36 6.54 -5.68 -11.80
C CYS A 36 6.48 -5.05 -13.19
N ASP A 37 5.29 -4.95 -13.77
CA ASP A 37 5.09 -4.59 -15.19
C ASP A 37 5.33 -3.11 -15.47
N ALA A 38 5.04 -2.23 -14.49
CA ALA A 38 5.12 -0.78 -14.67
C ALA A 38 6.19 -0.13 -13.78
N ALA A 39 6.21 -0.43 -12.48
CA ALA A 39 7.17 0.22 -11.57
C ALA A 39 8.58 -0.40 -11.64
N GLY A 40 8.78 -1.49 -12.40
CA GLY A 40 10.09 -2.12 -12.64
C GLY A 40 10.69 -2.78 -11.40
N PHE A 41 9.86 -3.46 -10.60
CA PHE A 41 10.33 -4.39 -9.57
C PHE A 41 10.62 -5.75 -10.21
N ASP A 42 11.67 -6.43 -9.75
CA ASP A 42 11.90 -7.81 -10.18
C ASP A 42 10.86 -8.74 -9.56
N ASN A 43 10.34 -9.68 -10.34
CA ASN A 43 9.33 -10.64 -9.88
C ASN A 43 9.76 -11.40 -8.61
N GLY A 44 11.04 -11.76 -8.49
CA GLY A 44 11.57 -12.46 -7.32
C GLY A 44 11.64 -11.61 -6.04
N ASN A 45 11.51 -10.29 -6.16
CA ASN A 45 11.57 -9.36 -5.04
C ASN A 45 10.18 -8.88 -4.57
N VAL A 46 9.10 -9.32 -5.25
CA VAL A 46 7.71 -9.02 -4.87
C VAL A 46 7.09 -10.27 -4.24
N VAL A 47 6.99 -10.27 -2.92
CA VAL A 47 6.39 -11.37 -2.13
C VAL A 47 4.93 -11.03 -1.83
N GLN A 48 4.04 -11.93 -2.21
CA GLN A 48 2.61 -11.84 -1.88
C GLN A 48 2.24 -12.89 -0.84
N PHE A 49 1.50 -12.47 0.18
CA PHE A 49 0.96 -13.37 1.20
C PHE A 49 -0.54 -13.11 1.42
N ASN A 50 -1.35 -14.13 1.18
CA ASN A 50 -2.80 -14.06 1.29
C ASN A 50 -3.29 -15.22 2.18
N PRO A 51 -3.39 -15.05 3.51
CA PRO A 51 -3.74 -16.13 4.40
C PRO A 51 -5.15 -16.66 4.11
N GLN A 52 -5.25 -17.97 3.93
CA GLN A 52 -6.50 -18.71 3.69
C GLN A 52 -7.02 -19.40 4.96
N SER A 53 -6.26 -19.32 6.05
CA SER A 53 -6.58 -19.97 7.32
C SER A 53 -6.15 -19.10 8.51
N LYS A 54 -6.72 -19.40 9.69
CA LYS A 54 -6.30 -18.77 10.95
C LYS A 54 -4.82 -19.00 11.24
N SER A 55 -4.30 -20.21 10.99
CA SER A 55 -2.89 -20.54 11.20
C SER A 55 -1.96 -19.72 10.28
N GLU A 56 -2.32 -19.57 9.01
CA GLU A 56 -1.53 -18.73 8.09
C GLU A 56 -1.58 -17.26 8.49
N ALA A 57 -2.73 -16.76 8.92
CA ALA A 57 -2.86 -15.39 9.42
C ALA A 57 -2.00 -15.13 10.66
N GLN A 58 -1.91 -16.10 11.57
CA GLN A 58 -1.03 -16.03 12.74
C GLN A 58 0.46 -16.06 12.38
N SER A 59 0.83 -16.64 11.23
CA SER A 59 2.24 -16.67 10.77
C SER A 59 2.72 -15.40 10.06
N ILE A 60 1.89 -14.36 9.95
CA ILE A 60 2.29 -13.11 9.28
C ILE A 60 3.58 -12.50 9.85
N PRO A 61 3.79 -12.41 11.18
CA PRO A 61 5.06 -11.96 11.73
C PRO A 61 6.26 -12.79 11.24
N ASP A 62 6.12 -14.12 11.17
CA ASP A 62 7.19 -14.99 10.65
C ASP A 62 7.48 -14.76 9.17
N VAL A 63 6.43 -14.54 8.35
CA VAL A 63 6.57 -14.17 6.93
C VAL A 63 7.32 -12.83 6.80
N MET A 64 6.96 -11.86 7.64
CA MET A 64 7.58 -10.54 7.65
C MET A 64 9.06 -10.62 8.07
N ARG A 65 9.37 -11.39 9.12
CA ARG A 65 10.73 -11.70 9.57
C ARG A 65 11.56 -12.34 8.46
N ALA A 66 11.02 -13.35 7.79
CA ALA A 66 11.70 -14.04 6.71
C ALA A 66 12.01 -13.11 5.54
N PHE A 67 11.04 -12.26 5.16
CA PHE A 67 11.22 -11.26 4.12
C PHE A 67 12.35 -10.27 4.46
N TYR A 68 12.31 -9.62 5.62
CA TYR A 68 13.33 -8.63 5.99
C TYR A 68 14.70 -9.24 6.26
N ASN A 69 14.76 -10.50 6.71
CA ASN A 69 16.02 -11.25 6.80
C ASN A 69 16.69 -11.49 5.45
N ASN A 70 15.91 -11.57 4.37
CA ASN A 70 16.42 -11.64 3.01
C ASN A 70 16.86 -10.26 2.52
N VAL A 71 16.00 -9.24 2.69
CA VAL A 71 16.27 -7.86 2.27
C VAL A 71 17.55 -7.30 2.88
N ARG A 72 17.79 -7.51 4.19
CA ARG A 72 18.96 -6.95 4.89
C ARG A 72 20.31 -7.41 4.33
N ARG A 73 20.33 -8.47 3.51
CA ARG A 73 21.55 -8.95 2.83
C ARG A 73 21.94 -8.05 1.66
N ASP A 74 21.01 -7.21 1.20
CA ASP A 74 21.20 -6.28 0.10
C ASP A 74 21.33 -4.83 0.61
N GLN A 75 22.56 -4.32 0.58
CA GLN A 75 22.90 -2.96 1.02
C GLN A 75 22.32 -1.86 0.12
N GLN A 76 21.81 -2.20 -1.07
CA GLN A 76 21.19 -1.27 -2.00
C GLN A 76 19.69 -1.51 -2.13
N ALA A 77 19.05 -2.18 -1.17
CA ALA A 77 17.60 -2.38 -1.19
C ALA A 77 16.82 -1.09 -0.90
N ALA A 78 15.62 -1.00 -1.46
CA ALA A 78 14.52 -0.16 -1.00
C ALA A 78 13.25 -1.02 -0.94
N THR A 79 12.43 -0.84 0.09
CA THR A 79 11.34 -1.75 0.41
C THR A 79 9.98 -1.08 0.49
N ILE A 80 8.95 -1.86 0.16
CA ILE A 80 7.55 -1.53 0.39
C ILE A 80 6.96 -2.62 1.27
N PHE A 81 6.29 -2.22 2.35
CA PHE A 81 5.33 -3.07 3.04
C PHE A 81 3.93 -2.54 2.77
N LEU A 82 3.05 -3.40 2.24
CA LEU A 82 1.68 -3.06 1.96
C LEU A 82 0.73 -4.07 2.59
N TYR A 83 -0.25 -3.57 3.33
CA TYR A 83 -1.41 -4.36 3.78
C TYR A 83 -2.69 -3.85 3.13
N HIS A 84 -3.51 -4.75 2.61
CA HIS A 84 -4.85 -4.44 2.07
C HIS A 84 -5.89 -5.39 2.65
N GLY A 85 -6.74 -4.91 3.54
CA GLY A 85 -7.72 -5.76 4.21
C GLY A 85 -8.56 -5.09 5.28
N HIS A 86 -9.00 -5.89 6.25
CA HIS A 86 -9.72 -5.40 7.42
C HIS A 86 -8.74 -4.95 8.51
N GLY A 87 -9.17 -4.07 9.39
CA GLY A 87 -8.34 -3.58 10.49
C GLY A 87 -9.20 -3.07 11.63
N GLU A 88 -8.57 -2.98 12.79
CA GLU A 88 -9.10 -2.33 13.98
C GLU A 88 -8.03 -1.41 14.55
N VAL A 89 -8.37 -0.66 15.59
CA VAL A 89 -7.40 0.17 16.30
C VAL A 89 -6.27 -0.71 16.84
N GLY A 90 -5.04 -0.45 16.39
CA GLY A 90 -3.83 -1.11 16.85
C GLY A 90 -3.45 -2.40 16.10
N CYS A 91 -4.27 -2.89 15.16
CA CYS A 91 -3.96 -4.15 14.46
C CYS A 91 -4.52 -4.23 13.04
N ILE A 92 -3.94 -5.14 12.25
CA ILE A 92 -4.57 -5.65 11.03
C ILE A 92 -5.42 -6.88 11.35
N ARG A 93 -6.47 -7.11 10.56
CA ARG A 93 -7.32 -8.31 10.63
C ARG A 93 -7.20 -9.11 9.33
N PRO A 94 -6.10 -9.86 9.14
CA PRO A 94 -5.82 -10.59 7.91
C PRO A 94 -6.76 -11.78 7.69
N PHE A 95 -7.37 -12.32 8.75
CA PHE A 95 -8.39 -13.37 8.67
C PHE A 95 -9.46 -13.12 9.72
N GLN A 96 -10.69 -13.58 9.49
CA GLN A 96 -11.80 -13.35 10.42
C GLN A 96 -11.47 -13.89 11.82
N GLY A 97 -11.59 -13.02 12.84
CA GLY A 97 -11.29 -13.37 14.22
C GLY A 97 -9.80 -13.53 14.55
N VAL A 98 -8.90 -13.05 13.67
CA VAL A 98 -7.46 -13.02 13.90
C VAL A 98 -6.97 -11.60 13.76
N ASP A 99 -6.53 -11.03 14.88
CA ASP A 99 -5.95 -9.70 14.94
C ASP A 99 -4.43 -9.85 15.10
N VAL A 100 -3.67 -9.14 14.25
CA VAL A 100 -2.21 -9.10 14.31
C VAL A 100 -1.78 -7.67 14.65
N PRO A 101 -1.24 -7.42 15.86
CA PRO A 101 -0.83 -6.10 16.32
C PRO A 101 0.19 -5.45 15.38
N TYR A 102 0.11 -4.12 15.21
CA TYR A 102 1.11 -3.39 14.43
C TYR A 102 2.50 -3.46 15.06
N GLU A 103 2.58 -3.54 16.38
CA GLU A 103 3.84 -3.69 17.14
C GLU A 103 4.56 -4.98 16.78
N ASP A 104 3.83 -6.09 16.66
CA ASP A 104 4.39 -7.37 16.26
C ASP A 104 4.95 -7.27 14.85
N LEU A 105 4.20 -6.66 13.91
CA LEU A 105 4.67 -6.45 12.54
C LEU A 105 5.93 -5.56 12.48
N ALA A 106 5.90 -4.43 13.18
CA ALA A 106 7.03 -3.49 13.19
C ALA A 106 8.27 -4.07 13.86
N GLY A 107 8.10 -4.93 14.88
CA GLY A 107 9.17 -5.64 15.55
C GLY A 107 9.95 -6.58 14.64
N GLU A 108 9.33 -7.08 13.57
CA GLU A 108 9.97 -7.97 12.59
C GLU A 108 10.71 -7.21 11.47
N ILE A 109 10.62 -5.88 11.42
CA ILE A 109 11.34 -5.03 10.47
C ILE A 109 12.77 -4.82 10.96
N ASN A 110 13.61 -5.84 10.78
CA ASN A 110 15.05 -5.76 11.05
C ASN A 110 15.82 -5.24 9.83
N TYR A 111 15.50 -4.01 9.41
CA TYR A 111 16.03 -3.37 8.21
C TYR A 111 16.08 -1.84 8.41
N ASP A 112 17.21 -1.23 8.07
CA ASP A 112 17.51 0.20 8.31
C ASP A 112 17.49 1.06 7.03
N GLY A 113 17.25 0.44 5.88
CA GLY A 113 17.19 1.14 4.60
C GLY A 113 15.83 1.78 4.29
N PRO A 114 15.66 2.32 3.07
CA PRO A 114 14.43 2.98 2.68
C PRO A 114 13.21 2.07 2.75
N LEU A 115 12.23 2.44 3.58
CA LEU A 115 11.00 1.71 3.80
C LEU A 115 9.76 2.62 3.64
N LEU A 116 8.89 2.22 2.71
CA LEU A 116 7.55 2.76 2.50
C LEU A 116 6.50 1.78 3.05
N VAL A 117 5.69 2.22 4.01
CA VAL A 117 4.57 1.44 4.56
C VAL A 117 3.26 1.97 4.01
N ILE A 118 2.37 1.09 3.55
CA ILE A 118 1.03 1.41 3.04
C ILE A 118 0.01 0.51 3.72
N ILE A 119 -0.91 1.08 4.50
CA ILE A 119 -1.98 0.33 5.19
C ILE A 119 -3.34 0.76 4.63
N ASP A 120 -3.95 -0.10 3.81
CA ASP A 120 -5.35 0.04 3.40
C ASP A 120 -6.25 -0.85 4.26
N ALA A 121 -6.79 -0.26 5.34
CA ALA A 121 -7.69 -0.91 6.27
C ALA A 121 -8.54 0.11 7.03
N CYS A 122 -9.66 -0.33 7.62
CA CYS A 122 -10.34 0.44 8.66
C CYS A 122 -9.37 0.75 9.81
N HIS A 123 -9.52 1.93 10.42
CA HIS A 123 -8.72 2.39 11.56
C HIS A 123 -7.22 2.54 11.27
N SER A 124 -6.82 2.51 9.99
CA SER A 124 -5.41 2.40 9.59
C SER A 124 -4.49 3.50 10.11
N ALA A 125 -4.98 4.70 10.48
CA ALA A 125 -4.11 5.70 11.13
C ALA A 125 -3.64 5.32 12.54
N SER A 126 -4.24 4.32 13.21
CA SER A 126 -3.68 3.77 14.45
C SER A 126 -2.32 3.11 14.25
N ALA A 127 -1.93 2.79 13.01
CA ALA A 127 -0.62 2.25 12.67
C ALA A 127 0.50 3.30 12.69
N LEU A 128 0.17 4.60 12.59
CA LEU A 128 1.15 5.68 12.45
C LEU A 128 2.14 5.76 13.62
N PRO A 129 1.73 5.73 14.91
CA PRO A 129 2.67 5.82 16.03
C PRO A 129 3.66 4.65 16.09
N VAL A 130 3.29 3.51 15.52
CA VAL A 130 4.13 2.31 15.49
C VAL A 130 5.10 2.37 14.30
N PHE A 131 4.58 2.50 13.08
CA PHE A 131 5.43 2.43 11.89
C PHE A 131 6.30 3.67 11.66
N HIS A 132 5.96 4.85 12.20
CA HIS A 132 6.88 6.00 12.12
C HIS A 132 8.21 5.79 12.85
N LYS A 133 8.30 4.78 13.73
CA LYS A 133 9.55 4.43 14.43
C LYS A 133 10.52 3.64 13.54
N VAL A 134 10.02 2.97 12.50
CA VAL A 134 10.78 2.01 11.68
C VAL A 134 10.74 2.32 10.18
N ALA A 135 9.75 3.07 9.71
CA ALA A 135 9.57 3.41 8.30
C ALA A 135 9.88 4.88 8.04
N ASN A 136 10.48 5.18 6.88
CA ASN A 136 10.72 6.56 6.49
C ASN A 136 9.45 7.25 6.00
N GLN A 137 8.47 6.48 5.53
CA GLN A 137 7.21 7.02 5.05
C GLN A 137 6.06 6.03 5.28
N VAL A 138 4.92 6.54 5.74
CA VAL A 138 3.73 5.74 6.03
C VAL A 138 2.50 6.38 5.37
N HIS A 139 1.78 5.60 4.57
CA HIS A 139 0.47 5.94 4.03
C HIS A 139 -0.59 5.03 4.64
N VAL A 140 -1.72 5.62 4.96
CA VAL A 140 -2.89 4.95 5.55
C VAL A 140 -4.17 5.39 4.84
N SER A 141 -5.19 4.53 4.78
CA SER A 141 -6.40 4.82 4.02
C SER A 141 -7.44 5.68 4.72
N CYS A 142 -7.46 5.70 6.06
CA CYS A 142 -8.43 6.49 6.84
C CYS A 142 -7.83 6.93 8.20
N GLY A 143 -8.58 7.76 8.94
CA GLY A 143 -8.22 8.21 10.29
C GLY A 143 -8.30 7.12 11.36
N HIS A 144 -7.92 7.45 12.60
CA HIS A 144 -7.75 6.50 13.71
C HIS A 144 -9.06 5.79 14.07
N ASP A 145 -10.13 6.56 14.23
CA ASP A 145 -11.46 6.05 14.58
C ASP A 145 -12.40 5.97 13.36
N GLN A 146 -11.83 5.86 12.16
CA GLN A 146 -12.59 5.90 10.91
C GLN A 146 -12.55 4.56 10.20
N ARG A 147 -13.66 4.23 9.53
CA ARG A 147 -13.73 3.07 8.64
C ARG A 147 -13.24 3.45 7.25
N ALA A 148 -12.49 2.54 6.61
CA ALA A 148 -12.10 2.68 5.21
C ALA A 148 -13.33 2.49 4.31
N TRP A 149 -13.46 3.33 3.28
CA TRP A 149 -14.65 3.32 2.43
C TRP A 149 -14.45 2.46 1.18
N ARG A 150 -15.24 1.38 1.07
CA ARG A 150 -15.41 0.53 -0.13
C ARG A 150 -14.12 0.20 -0.90
N MET A 151 -13.00 0.03 -0.21
CA MET A 151 -11.69 -0.28 -0.81
C MET A 151 -11.24 0.73 -1.89
N ALA A 152 -11.65 2.00 -1.77
CA ALA A 152 -11.38 3.04 -2.78
C ALA A 152 -9.96 3.64 -2.70
N PHE A 153 -9.29 3.49 -1.56
CA PHE A 153 -7.97 4.08 -1.33
C PHE A 153 -6.90 3.50 -2.23
N LEU A 154 -6.71 2.17 -2.22
CA LEU A 154 -5.63 1.53 -2.96
C LEU A 154 -5.68 1.83 -4.48
N PRO A 155 -6.85 1.74 -5.17
CA PRO A 155 -6.95 2.16 -6.56
C PRO A 155 -6.61 3.64 -6.79
N ALA A 156 -7.06 4.55 -5.92
CA ALA A 156 -6.79 5.99 -6.05
C ALA A 156 -5.31 6.33 -5.80
N PHE A 157 -4.68 5.61 -4.87
CA PHE A 157 -3.27 5.72 -4.54
C PHE A 157 -2.40 5.36 -5.73
N PHE A 158 -2.57 4.14 -6.27
CA PHE A 158 -1.81 3.67 -7.42
C PHE A 158 -2.11 4.45 -8.70
N TYR A 159 -3.34 4.94 -8.89
CA TYR A 159 -3.65 5.88 -9.98
C TYR A 159 -2.81 7.16 -9.93
N SER A 160 -2.61 7.73 -8.74
CA SER A 160 -1.78 8.93 -8.59
C SER A 160 -0.33 8.65 -9.00
N MET A 161 0.17 7.45 -8.72
CA MET A 161 1.51 7.00 -9.13
C MET A 161 1.64 6.84 -10.64
N VAL A 162 0.65 6.21 -11.29
CA VAL A 162 0.58 6.11 -12.76
C VAL A 162 0.62 7.49 -13.40
N GLN A 163 -0.12 8.44 -12.83
CA GLN A 163 -0.18 9.82 -13.32
C GLN A 163 1.08 10.64 -12.96
N ARG A 164 2.05 10.05 -12.26
CA ARG A 164 3.25 10.73 -11.72
C ARG A 164 2.90 11.98 -10.90
N ARG A 165 1.79 11.91 -10.16
CA ARG A 165 1.28 12.98 -9.31
C ARG A 165 1.38 12.57 -7.85
N PRO A 166 1.73 13.49 -6.94
CA PRO A 166 1.65 13.21 -5.51
C PRO A 166 0.24 12.74 -5.14
N PHE A 167 0.15 11.64 -4.39
CA PHE A 167 -1.13 11.22 -3.84
C PHE A 167 -1.58 12.26 -2.80
N ARG A 168 -2.74 12.89 -3.05
CA ARG A 168 -3.33 13.87 -2.13
C ARG A 168 -4.59 13.25 -1.54
N ARG A 169 -4.57 12.95 -0.23
CA ARG A 169 -5.72 12.39 0.50
C ARG A 169 -7.02 13.17 0.35
N ARG A 170 -6.94 14.48 0.04
CA ARG A 170 -8.09 15.35 -0.30
C ARG A 170 -8.93 14.88 -1.52
N ARG A 171 -8.52 13.83 -2.25
CA ARG A 171 -9.16 13.36 -3.50
C ARG A 171 -10.07 12.15 -3.35
N VAL A 172 -10.17 11.55 -2.17
CA VAL A 172 -11.06 10.38 -1.97
C VAL A 172 -12.39 10.88 -1.39
N GLY A 173 -13.20 11.49 -2.25
CA GLY A 173 -14.58 11.86 -1.96
C GLY A 173 -15.56 10.88 -2.61
N SER A 174 -16.68 10.59 -1.93
CA SER A 174 -17.80 9.87 -2.54
C SER A 174 -18.33 10.68 -3.73
N PRO A 175 -18.47 10.11 -4.95
CA PRO A 175 -19.45 10.68 -5.88
C PRO A 175 -20.83 10.63 -5.18
N ARG A 176 -21.65 11.67 -5.36
CA ARG A 176 -23.09 11.52 -5.13
C ARG A 176 -23.53 10.29 -5.93
N ILE A 177 -24.05 9.28 -5.25
CA ILE A 177 -24.34 7.97 -5.81
C ILE A 177 -25.55 8.13 -6.76
N GLU A 178 -25.31 8.44 -8.02
CA GLU A 178 -26.09 7.84 -9.09
C GLU A 178 -25.45 6.47 -9.38
N LYS A 179 -26.03 5.45 -8.75
CA LYS A 179 -25.94 4.01 -9.08
C LYS A 179 -24.70 3.61 -9.91
N GLN A 180 -23.50 3.61 -9.31
CA GLN A 180 -22.36 2.94 -9.94
C GLN A 180 -22.30 1.46 -9.53
N PRO A 181 -21.95 0.55 -10.47
CA PRO A 181 -21.97 -0.88 -10.22
C PRO A 181 -20.91 -1.28 -9.21
N ILE A 182 -21.17 -2.38 -8.50
CA ILE A 182 -20.24 -3.08 -7.62
C ILE A 182 -18.93 -3.33 -8.39
N PHE A 183 -17.84 -2.77 -7.90
CA PHE A 183 -16.52 -2.82 -8.55
C PHE A 183 -16.00 -4.26 -8.62
N SER A 184 -15.74 -4.75 -9.83
CA SER A 184 -14.90 -5.93 -10.08
C SER A 184 -13.47 -5.49 -10.30
N TYR A 185 -12.55 -5.99 -9.48
CA TYR A 185 -11.13 -5.71 -9.62
C TYR A 185 -10.51 -6.25 -10.93
N SER A 186 -11.18 -7.19 -11.61
CA SER A 186 -10.77 -7.68 -12.94
C SER A 186 -10.79 -6.61 -14.03
N LYS A 187 -11.36 -5.42 -13.74
CA LYS A 187 -11.43 -4.28 -14.66
C LYS A 187 -10.51 -3.13 -14.24
N LEU A 188 -9.59 -3.30 -13.27
CA LEU A 188 -8.68 -2.20 -12.91
C LEU A 188 -7.82 -1.77 -14.12
N GLY A 189 -7.34 -2.71 -14.93
CA GLY A 189 -6.65 -2.41 -16.20
C GLY A 189 -7.55 -1.73 -17.26
N ASP A 190 -8.69 -2.35 -17.59
CA ASP A 190 -9.57 -1.88 -18.68
C ASP A 190 -10.38 -0.62 -18.33
N TYR A 191 -10.74 -0.42 -17.06
CA TYR A 191 -11.47 0.76 -16.60
C TYR A 191 -10.60 2.01 -16.66
N TYR A 192 -9.31 1.90 -16.32
CA TYR A 192 -8.39 3.02 -16.44
C TYR A 192 -8.09 3.34 -17.91
N ILE A 193 -7.85 2.35 -18.79
CA ILE A 193 -7.59 2.64 -20.22
C ILE A 193 -8.83 3.22 -20.93
N GLY A 194 -10.03 2.73 -20.61
CA GLY A 194 -11.28 3.13 -21.27
C GLY A 194 -11.92 4.45 -20.79
N ARG A 195 -11.82 4.80 -19.50
CA ARG A 195 -12.41 6.06 -18.96
C ARG A 195 -11.46 7.26 -18.94
N LEU A 196 -10.21 7.10 -19.38
CA LEU A 196 -9.23 8.17 -19.62
C LEU A 196 -9.74 9.30 -20.57
N ARG A 197 -10.87 9.10 -21.26
CA ARG A 197 -11.49 10.10 -22.15
C ARG A 197 -12.58 11.00 -21.53
N GLN A 198 -13.08 10.71 -20.31
CA GLN A 198 -14.33 11.33 -19.83
C GLN A 198 -14.22 12.33 -18.66
N GLY A 199 -13.01 12.77 -18.28
CA GLY A 199 -12.84 14.02 -17.51
C GLY A 199 -13.65 14.17 -16.22
N ILE A 200 -13.68 13.16 -15.35
CA ILE A 200 -14.35 13.30 -14.04
C ILE A 200 -13.48 14.17 -13.12
N GLU A 201 -13.94 15.38 -12.86
CA GLU A 201 -13.43 16.26 -11.80
C GLU A 201 -13.78 15.70 -10.42
N LEU A 202 -12.77 15.46 -9.59
CA LEU A 202 -12.92 15.08 -8.18
C LEU A 202 -12.84 16.33 -7.31
N VAL A 203 -13.94 16.62 -6.61
CA VAL A 203 -14.17 17.77 -5.74
C VAL A 203 -13.19 17.83 -4.56
N GLN A 204 -12.79 19.05 -4.23
CA GLN A 204 -11.73 19.46 -3.29
C GLN A 204 -12.30 19.88 -1.93
N VAL A 205 -11.71 19.44 -0.81
CA VAL A 205 -11.85 20.05 0.53
C VAL A 205 -10.53 19.92 1.33
N GLU A 206 -10.20 20.97 2.10
CA GLU A 206 -8.96 21.34 2.86
C GLU A 206 -8.68 20.46 4.11
N ASP A 207 -7.51 20.33 4.75
CA ASP A 207 -6.18 20.93 4.64
C ASP A 207 -5.07 19.92 5.05
N TYR A 208 -3.87 20.01 4.46
CA TYR A 208 -2.59 19.43 4.93
C TYR A 208 -1.46 20.05 4.11
N GLN A 209 -0.44 20.59 4.79
CA GLN A 209 0.82 21.00 4.18
C GLN A 209 1.73 19.77 4.08
N HIS A 210 2.20 19.46 2.88
CA HIS A 210 3.44 18.71 2.71
C HIS A 210 4.44 19.66 2.06
N PRO A 211 5.62 19.90 2.63
CA PRO A 211 6.68 20.47 1.85
C PRO A 211 7.15 19.38 0.88
N GLN A 212 7.32 19.80 -0.37
CA GLN A 212 8.30 19.34 -1.35
C GLN A 212 7.73 18.79 -2.67
N ARG A 213 8.40 19.26 -3.72
CA ARG A 213 8.16 19.08 -5.15
C ARG A 213 8.00 17.60 -5.50
N ALA A 214 7.23 17.32 -6.54
CA ALA A 214 7.18 16.01 -7.18
C ALA A 214 8.62 15.47 -7.37
N GLY A 215 8.92 14.31 -6.77
CA GLY A 215 10.20 13.61 -6.98
C GLY A 215 11.22 13.62 -5.83
N SER A 216 10.84 13.74 -4.55
CA SER A 216 11.77 13.52 -3.42
C SER A 216 11.34 12.48 -2.37
N GLY A 217 10.10 11.97 -2.42
CA GLY A 217 9.58 10.95 -1.49
C GLY A 217 9.82 9.50 -1.95
N LEU A 218 9.62 8.54 -1.04
CA LEU A 218 9.72 7.11 -1.36
C LEU A 218 8.61 6.63 -2.30
N GLU A 219 7.53 7.39 -2.49
CA GLU A 219 6.53 7.04 -3.51
C GLU A 219 7.09 7.07 -4.94
N SER A 220 8.24 7.70 -5.16
CA SER A 220 8.93 7.61 -6.45
C SER A 220 9.40 6.20 -6.81
N LEU A 221 9.46 5.29 -5.83
CA LEU A 221 9.62 3.85 -6.08
C LEU A 221 8.45 3.29 -6.90
N LEU A 222 7.26 3.87 -6.74
CA LEU A 222 6.02 3.40 -7.36
C LEU A 222 5.75 4.01 -8.74
N TYR A 223 6.55 4.96 -9.22
CA TYR A 223 6.31 5.56 -10.53
C TYR A 223 6.68 4.61 -11.68
N PRO A 224 5.91 4.59 -12.78
CA PRO A 224 6.25 3.81 -13.96
C PRO A 224 7.63 4.19 -14.49
N ARG A 225 8.45 3.18 -14.80
CA ARG A 225 9.79 3.34 -15.37
C ARG A 225 9.76 3.36 -16.89
#